data_AF-A0A6A9SZR8-F1
#
_entry.id   AF-A0A6A9SZR8-F1
#
_cell.length_a   1.000
_cell.length_b   1.000
_cell.length_c   1.000
_cell.angle_alpha   90.00
_cell.angle_beta   90.00
_cell.angle_gamma   90.00
#
_symmetry.space_group_name_H-M   'P 1'
#
loop_
_entity.id
_entity.type
_entity.pdbx_description
1 polymer ?
#
loop_
_entity_poly.entity_id
_entity_poly.type
_entity_poly.pdbx_seq_one_letter_code
_entity_poly.pdbx_strand_id
1 'polypeptide(L)'
;MRAKSILLAVLATSALLAGAVGGVAAQPDDNASDAGERGPPSDLPGPVPDFVGDILGSVNDFLSGGISDLGEAVSGIASGE
;
A
#
# COMPACT_ATOMS: atom_id res chain seq x y z
N MET A 1 26.18 29.26 -26.04
CA MET A 1 25.52 28.33 -25.09
C MET A 1 24.84 27.23 -25.87
N ARG A 2 25.20 25.96 -25.63
CA ARG A 2 24.61 24.79 -26.28
C ARG A 2 23.32 24.44 -25.54
N ALA A 3 22.16 24.79 -26.10
CA ALA A 3 20.87 24.33 -25.60
C ALA A 3 20.82 22.81 -25.75
N LYS A 4 20.87 22.11 -24.61
CA LYS A 4 21.05 20.66 -24.56
C LYS A 4 20.26 20.16 -23.38
N SER A 5 19.00 19.83 -23.61
CA SER A 5 18.19 18.95 -22.77
C SER A 5 16.89 18.65 -23.51
N ILE A 6 16.96 17.69 -24.42
CA ILE A 6 15.81 16.95 -24.94
C ILE A 6 15.47 15.94 -23.86
N LEU A 7 14.29 16.01 -23.25
CA LEU A 7 13.80 14.98 -22.34
C LEU A 7 12.51 14.39 -22.92
N LEU A 8 12.66 13.35 -23.73
CA LEU A 8 11.58 12.43 -24.10
C LEU A 8 11.36 11.48 -22.91
N ALA A 9 10.18 11.49 -22.31
CA ALA A 9 9.75 10.47 -21.35
C ALA A 9 8.78 9.51 -22.05
N VAL A 10 9.29 8.35 -22.44
CA VAL A 10 8.52 7.18 -22.89
C VAL A 10 8.30 6.29 -21.66
N LEU A 11 7.05 6.15 -21.21
CA LEU A 11 6.56 5.14 -20.25
C LEU A 11 5.03 5.32 -20.18
N ALA A 12 4.13 4.36 -20.30
CA ALA A 12 4.19 2.93 -20.04
C ALA A 12 3.15 2.20 -20.93
N THR A 13 3.50 0.99 -21.35
CA THR A 13 2.63 0.06 -22.07
C THR A 13 1.50 -0.41 -21.15
N SER A 14 0.26 -0.12 -21.54
CA SER A 14 -0.95 -0.48 -20.79
C SER A 14 -1.14 -2.01 -20.73
N ALA A 15 -1.10 -2.52 -19.50
CA ALA A 15 -1.84 -3.66 -18.96
C ALA A 15 -2.09 -4.87 -19.88
N LEU A 16 -1.24 -5.89 -19.75
CA LEU A 16 -1.51 -7.24 -20.25
C LEU A 16 -1.63 -8.21 -19.08
N LEU A 17 -2.79 -8.24 -18.39
CA LEU A 17 -3.10 -9.26 -17.39
C LEU A 17 -4.55 -9.76 -17.56
N ALA A 18 -4.76 -10.68 -18.50
CA ALA A 18 -5.96 -11.51 -18.56
C ALA A 18 -5.72 -12.72 -17.63
N GLY A 19 -6.19 -12.63 -16.38
CA GLY A 19 -6.10 -13.71 -15.40
C GLY A 19 -7.01 -14.88 -15.77
N ALA A 20 -6.44 -16.09 -15.85
CA ALA A 20 -7.20 -17.33 -15.96
C ALA A 20 -7.98 -17.59 -14.66
N VAL A 21 -9.30 -17.68 -14.76
CA VAL A 21 -10.17 -18.11 -13.65
C VAL A 21 -10.04 -19.62 -13.44
N GLY A 22 -8.97 -20.03 -12.77
CA GLY A 22 -8.82 -21.39 -12.26
C GLY A 22 -9.63 -21.55 -10.98
N GLY A 23 -10.82 -22.16 -11.07
CA GLY A 23 -11.57 -22.57 -9.89
C GLY A 23 -10.84 -23.70 -9.18
N VAL A 24 -10.34 -23.46 -7.96
CA VAL A 24 -9.79 -24.52 -7.12
C VAL A 24 -10.96 -25.22 -6.43
N ALA A 25 -11.34 -26.40 -6.91
CA ALA A 25 -12.22 -27.28 -6.16
C ALA A 25 -11.44 -27.80 -4.96
N ALA A 26 -11.99 -27.65 -3.76
CA ALA A 26 -11.39 -28.20 -2.54
C ALA A 26 -11.33 -29.74 -2.65
N GLN A 27 -10.13 -30.29 -2.81
CA GLN A 27 -9.92 -31.73 -2.64
C GLN A 27 -9.98 -32.05 -1.14
N PRO A 28 -10.59 -33.18 -0.74
CA PRO A 28 -10.52 -33.65 0.64
C PRO A 28 -9.05 -33.79 1.04
N ASP A 29 -8.67 -33.11 2.12
CA ASP A 29 -7.32 -33.11 2.66
C ASP A 29 -7.16 -34.40 3.50
N ASP A 30 -6.35 -35.34 3.00
CA ASP A 30 -6.04 -36.60 3.68
C ASP A 30 -5.21 -36.38 4.98
N ASN A 31 -4.80 -35.13 5.24
CA ASN A 31 -4.00 -34.71 6.38
C ASN A 31 -4.83 -33.80 7.32
N ALA A 32 -5.96 -34.33 7.80
CA ALA A 32 -6.81 -33.70 8.81
C ALA A 32 -6.07 -33.29 10.11
N SER A 33 -4.82 -33.72 10.29
CA SER A 33 -3.94 -33.37 11.41
C SER A 33 -3.38 -31.94 11.34
N ASP A 34 -3.35 -31.31 10.16
CA ASP A 34 -2.72 -29.98 9.93
C ASP A 34 -3.75 -28.83 9.88
N ALA A 35 -5.05 -29.15 10.05
CA ALA A 35 -6.13 -28.17 9.95
C ALA A 35 -6.05 -27.04 11.00
N GLY A 36 -5.34 -27.27 12.11
CA GLY A 36 -5.12 -26.28 13.17
C GLY A 36 -4.03 -25.25 12.87
N GLU A 37 -3.18 -25.50 11.87
CA GLU A 37 -2.01 -24.67 11.55
C GLU A 37 -2.29 -23.63 10.44
N ARG A 38 -3.51 -23.64 9.89
CA ARG A 38 -3.95 -22.75 8.80
C ARG A 38 -4.73 -21.51 9.27
N GLY A 39 -4.80 -21.28 10.58
CA GLY A 39 -5.43 -20.08 11.15
C GLY A 39 -4.63 -18.81 10.81
N PRO A 40 -5.26 -17.63 10.78
CA PRO A 40 -4.53 -16.36 10.86
C PRO A 40 -3.51 -16.45 12.00
N PRO A 41 -2.31 -15.85 11.85
CA PRO A 41 -1.30 -15.91 12.89
C PRO A 41 -1.92 -15.52 14.23
N SER A 42 -1.78 -16.42 15.22
CA SER A 42 -2.34 -16.24 16.56
C SER A 42 -1.80 -14.97 17.24
N ASP A 43 -0.60 -14.57 16.85
CA ASP A 43 0.03 -13.32 17.24
C ASP A 43 -0.31 -12.22 16.23
N LEU A 44 -1.20 -11.31 16.67
CA LEU A 44 -1.36 -10.05 16.00
C LEU A 44 -0.13 -9.17 16.26
N PRO A 45 0.37 -8.46 15.25
CA PRO A 45 1.41 -7.47 15.47
C PRO A 45 0.93 -6.43 16.48
N GLY A 46 1.89 -5.81 17.17
CA GLY A 46 1.59 -4.72 18.10
C GLY A 46 0.83 -3.57 17.41
N PRO A 47 0.19 -2.69 18.21
CA PRO A 47 -0.50 -1.53 17.69
C PRO A 47 0.43 -0.69 16.82
N VAL A 48 -0.11 -0.19 15.71
CA VAL A 48 0.62 0.74 14.85
C VAL A 48 0.95 2.01 15.64
N PRO A 49 2.12 2.63 15.40
CA PRO A 49 2.47 3.90 16.05
C PRO A 49 1.48 5.02 15.71
N ASP A 50 1.26 5.92 16.67
CA ASP A 50 0.34 7.07 16.57
C ASP A 50 0.60 7.95 15.33
N PHE A 51 1.88 8.10 14.97
CA PHE A 51 2.37 8.77 13.76
C PHE A 51 1.62 8.40 12.47
N VAL A 52 1.18 7.15 12.33
CA VAL A 52 0.43 6.72 11.13
C VAL A 52 -0.98 7.32 11.13
N GLY A 53 -1.59 7.44 12.31
CA GLY A 53 -2.87 8.13 12.50
C GLY A 53 -2.78 9.60 12.12
N ASP A 54 -1.72 10.30 12.55
CA ASP A 54 -1.48 11.70 12.20
C ASP A 54 -1.32 11.92 10.68
N ILE A 55 -0.61 11.01 10.01
CA ILE A 55 -0.49 11.03 8.55
C ILE A 55 -1.85 10.81 7.88
N LEU A 56 -2.62 9.82 8.33
CA LEU A 56 -3.94 9.52 7.77
C LEU A 56 -4.92 10.70 7.97
N GLY A 57 -4.82 11.39 9.10
CA GLY A 57 -5.55 12.64 9.35
C GLY A 57 -5.19 13.72 8.33
N SER A 58 -3.90 13.95 8.09
CA SER A 58 -3.41 14.93 7.11
C SER A 58 -3.86 14.60 5.68
N VAL A 59 -3.87 13.31 5.30
CA VAL A 59 -4.38 12.86 4.00
C VAL A 59 -5.86 13.18 3.86
N ASN A 60 -6.67 12.88 4.87
CA ASN A 60 -8.11 13.17 4.84
C ASN A 60 -8.38 14.68 4.74
N ASP A 61 -7.59 15.50 5.44
CA ASP A 61 -7.69 16.95 5.41
C ASP A 61 -7.35 17.53 4.03
N PHE A 62 -6.30 17.02 3.38
CA PHE A 62 -5.94 17.36 1.99
C PHE A 62 -7.06 16.99 1.01
N LEU A 63 -7.62 15.79 1.12
CA LEU A 63 -8.73 15.34 0.27
C LEU A 63 -10.01 16.15 0.47
N SER A 64 -10.21 16.66 1.69
CA SER A 64 -11.33 17.56 2.01
C SER A 64 -11.06 19.01 1.58
N GLY A 65 -9.84 19.32 1.13
CA GLY A 65 -9.40 20.66 0.74
C GLY A 65 -9.04 21.58 1.91
N GLY A 66 -8.83 21.05 3.11
CA GLY A 66 -8.46 21.82 4.30
C GLY A 66 -6.98 22.25 4.32
N ILE A 67 -6.11 21.48 3.65
CA ILE A 67 -4.70 21.84 3.42
C ILE A 67 -4.33 21.76 1.94
N SER A 68 -3.42 22.63 1.51
CA SER A 68 -2.94 22.70 0.11
C SER A 68 -1.70 21.84 -0.14
N ASP A 69 -0.86 21.65 0.86
CA ASP A 69 0.44 20.98 0.75
C ASP A 69 0.57 19.83 1.76
N LEU A 70 0.11 18.65 1.34
CA LEU A 70 0.22 17.42 2.13
C LEU A 70 1.69 17.07 2.46
N GLY A 71 2.60 17.35 1.53
CA GLY A 71 4.02 17.03 1.72
C GLY A 71 4.65 17.78 2.89
N GLU A 72 4.32 19.07 3.05
CA GLU A 72 4.79 19.89 4.18
C GLU A 72 4.20 19.40 5.50
N ALA A 73 2.90 19.11 5.53
CA ALA A 73 2.22 18.57 6.72
C ALA A 73 2.83 17.22 7.18
N VAL A 74 3.02 16.29 6.25
CA VAL A 74 3.63 14.98 6.55
C VAL A 74 5.10 15.12 6.94
N SER A 75 5.85 16.04 6.31
CA SER A 75 7.25 16.29 6.66
C SER A 75 7.40 16.83 8.09
N GLY A 76 6.48 17.67 8.56
CA GLY A 76 6.46 18.13 9.95
C GLY A 76 6.25 16.97 10.94
N ILE A 77 5.26 16.12 10.66
CA ILE A 77 4.96 14.93 11.48
C ILE A 77 6.12 13.93 11.49
N ALA A 78 6.74 13.67 10.34
CA ALA A 78 7.84 12.71 10.20
C ALA A 78 9.18 13.21 10.76
N SER A 79 9.35 14.52 10.97
CA SER A 79 10.59 15.08 11.52
C SER A 79 10.72 14.84 13.04
N GLY A 80 9.65 14.39 13.72
CA GLY A 80 9.72 13.88 15.09
C GLY A 80 10.05 14.95 16.13
N GLU A 81 9.38 16.10 16.06
CA GLU A 81 9.48 17.17 17.07
C GLU A 81 8.58 16.92 18.29
#